data_AF-A0A196SGG3-F1
#
_entry.id   AF-A0A196SGG3-F1
#
_cell.length_a   1.000
_cell.length_b   1.000
_cell.length_c   1.000
_cell.angle_alpha   90.00
_cell.angle_beta   90.00
_cell.angle_gamma   90.00
#
_symmetry.space_group_name_H-M   'P 1'
#
loop_
_entity.id
_entity.type
_entity.pdbx_description
1 polymer ?
#
loop_
_entity_poly.entity_id
_entity_poly.type
_entity_poly.pdbx_seq_one_letter_code
_entity_poly.pdbx_strand_id
1 'polypeptide(L)'
;MNGVQFRGHAMYVRFSTTNYVDPVSGNTCPSIRDLTEDYYGKIVHRFNSLEYAQIPWHMPSRKLHVVGFDNTNPNIKSILFQLFGNVGKVESVCVLKNMAWIEMESVESATNAIATIHNTSLYTLVRAKESDEV
;
A
#
# COMPACT_ATOMS: atom_id res chain seq x y z
N MET A 1 13.12 -3.78 -6.08
CA MET A 1 12.02 -4.76 -6.29
C MET A 1 12.47 -6.01 -7.01
N ASN A 2 13.45 -5.97 -7.93
CA ASN A 2 14.00 -7.19 -8.54
C ASN A 2 14.48 -8.20 -7.46
N GLY A 3 14.09 -9.46 -7.59
CA GLY A 3 14.40 -10.56 -6.67
C GLY A 3 13.58 -10.62 -5.38
N VAL A 4 12.70 -9.65 -5.12
CA VAL A 4 11.83 -9.66 -3.93
C VAL A 4 10.74 -10.70 -4.13
N GLN A 5 10.49 -11.51 -3.10
CA GLN A 5 9.42 -12.51 -3.10
C GLN A 5 8.06 -11.84 -2.96
N PHE A 6 7.11 -12.23 -3.80
CA PHE A 6 5.72 -11.78 -3.78
C PHE A 6 4.81 -12.92 -4.25
N ARG A 7 3.80 -13.27 -3.44
CA ARG A 7 2.85 -14.36 -3.72
C ARG A 7 3.53 -15.67 -4.19
N GLY A 8 4.58 -16.09 -3.49
CA GLY A 8 5.35 -17.32 -3.73
C GLY A 8 6.37 -17.24 -4.88
N HIS A 9 6.52 -16.08 -5.52
CA HIS A 9 7.37 -15.93 -6.71
C HIS A 9 8.35 -14.77 -6.55
N ALA A 10 9.58 -14.98 -7.01
CA ALA A 10 10.58 -13.92 -7.05
C ALA A 10 10.25 -12.98 -8.21
N MET A 11 10.01 -11.70 -7.91
CA MET A 11 9.71 -10.70 -8.94
C MET A 11 10.94 -10.46 -9.81
N TYR A 12 10.76 -10.51 -11.13
CA TYR A 12 11.76 -10.11 -12.10
C TYR A 12 11.44 -8.70 -12.61
N VAL A 13 12.32 -7.74 -12.33
CA VAL A 13 12.11 -6.32 -12.68
C VAL A 13 13.29 -5.81 -13.49
N ARG A 14 12.98 -5.24 -14.66
CA ARG A 14 13.94 -4.62 -15.59
C ARG A 14 13.34 -3.35 -16.19
N PHE A 15 14.18 -2.51 -16.77
CA PHE A 15 13.70 -1.41 -17.59
C PHE A 15 12.91 -1.95 -18.79
N SER A 16 11.78 -1.31 -19.07
CA SER A 16 10.98 -1.57 -20.26
C SER A 16 11.76 -1.13 -21.51
N THR A 17 11.47 -1.78 -22.63
CA THR A 17 11.92 -1.33 -23.95
C THR A 17 10.94 -0.35 -24.59
N THR A 18 9.75 -0.18 -24.01
CA THR A 18 8.74 0.82 -24.41
C THR A 18 8.77 2.01 -23.47
N ASN A 19 8.46 3.20 -24.02
CA ASN A 19 8.54 4.46 -23.27
C ASN A 19 7.19 4.90 -22.69
N TYR A 20 6.09 4.24 -23.05
CA TYR A 20 4.76 4.53 -22.53
C TYR A 20 3.89 3.26 -22.58
N VAL A 21 2.76 3.30 -21.87
CA VAL A 21 1.71 2.27 -21.86
C VAL A 21 0.48 2.86 -22.55
N ASP A 22 -0.08 2.16 -23.53
CA ASP A 22 -1.28 2.63 -24.24
C ASP A 22 -2.49 2.68 -23.29
N PRO A 23 -3.26 3.78 -23.27
CA PRO A 23 -4.46 3.87 -22.44
C PRO A 23 -5.56 2.94 -22.97
N VAL A 24 -6.44 2.51 -22.07
CA VAL A 24 -7.67 1.81 -22.46
C VAL A 24 -8.55 2.78 -23.25
N SER A 25 -8.97 2.37 -24.44
CA SER A 25 -9.85 3.13 -25.33
C SER A 25 -11.09 2.32 -25.69
N GLY A 26 -12.06 2.95 -26.36
CA GLY A 26 -13.24 2.25 -26.88
C GLY A 26 -12.92 1.13 -27.89
N ASN A 27 -11.71 1.14 -28.46
CA ASN A 27 -11.25 0.13 -29.42
C ASN A 27 -10.40 -0.97 -28.76
N THR A 28 -10.12 -0.86 -27.45
CA THR A 28 -9.35 -1.87 -26.74
C THR A 28 -10.15 -3.17 -26.67
N CYS A 29 -9.51 -4.30 -27.00
CA CYS A 29 -10.15 -5.60 -26.95
C CYS A 29 -10.77 -5.83 -25.56
N PRO A 30 -12.05 -6.23 -25.46
CA PRO A 30 -12.72 -6.41 -24.17
C PRO A 30 -11.97 -7.34 -23.21
N SER A 31 -11.28 -8.37 -23.74
CA SER A 31 -10.51 -9.34 -22.94
C SER A 31 -9.29 -8.76 -22.22
N ILE A 32 -8.79 -7.60 -22.64
CA ILE A 32 -7.63 -6.93 -22.00
C ILE A 32 -8.00 -5.59 -21.37
N ARG A 33 -9.28 -5.20 -21.43
CA ARG A 33 -9.75 -3.89 -20.98
C ARG A 33 -9.45 -3.63 -19.51
N ASP A 34 -9.56 -4.68 -18.68
CA ASP A 34 -9.34 -4.60 -17.24
C ASP A 34 -7.88 -4.88 -16.83
N LEU A 35 -6.97 -5.08 -17.80
CA LEU A 35 -5.55 -5.34 -17.56
C LEU A 35 -4.69 -4.07 -17.56
N THR A 36 -5.25 -2.95 -18.01
CA THR A 36 -4.58 -1.64 -17.99
C THR A 36 -5.43 -0.67 -17.18
N GLU A 37 -4.82 -0.02 -16.21
CA GLU A 37 -5.50 0.96 -15.36
C GLU A 37 -4.67 2.23 -15.25
N ASP A 38 -5.34 3.38 -15.40
CA ASP A 38 -4.73 4.68 -15.19
C ASP A 38 -4.82 5.08 -13.71
N TYR A 39 -3.66 5.36 -13.12
CA TYR A 39 -3.53 5.82 -11.74
C TYR A 39 -3.20 7.31 -11.65
N TYR A 40 -3.08 8.04 -12.77
CA TYR A 40 -2.79 9.47 -12.76
C TYR A 40 -3.81 10.26 -11.93
N GLY A 41 -3.33 11.20 -11.11
CA GLY A 41 -4.18 12.04 -10.25
C GLY A 41 -4.82 11.34 -9.04
N LYS A 42 -4.66 10.02 -8.86
CA LYS A 42 -5.19 9.34 -7.66
C LYS A 42 -4.41 9.77 -6.40
N ILE A 43 -5.15 10.00 -5.30
CA ILE A 43 -4.64 10.49 -4.01
C ILE A 43 -3.65 9.49 -3.35
N VAL A 44 -3.60 8.25 -3.84
CA VAL A 44 -2.77 7.16 -3.31
C VAL A 44 -1.27 7.34 -3.52
N HIS A 45 -0.87 8.23 -4.45
CA HIS A 45 0.53 8.44 -4.77
C HIS A 45 1.23 9.24 -3.69
N ARG A 46 2.38 8.73 -3.24
CA ARG A 46 3.19 9.41 -2.22
C ARG A 46 4.10 10.50 -2.79
N PHE A 47 4.33 10.54 -4.10
CA PHE A 47 5.28 11.48 -4.73
C PHE A 47 4.58 12.52 -5.59
N ASN A 48 3.56 13.17 -5.04
CA ASN A 48 2.76 14.19 -5.73
C ASN A 48 3.18 15.63 -5.40
N SER A 49 4.21 15.83 -4.56
CA SER A 49 4.76 17.15 -4.27
C SER A 49 6.29 17.09 -4.11
N LEU A 50 6.94 18.25 -4.28
CA LEU A 50 8.38 18.43 -4.06
C LEU A 50 8.83 18.05 -2.64
N GLU A 51 7.97 18.25 -1.65
CA GLU A 51 8.23 17.90 -0.25
C GLU A 51 8.30 16.38 -0.07
N TYR A 52 7.35 15.64 -0.65
CA TYR A 52 7.34 14.19 -0.56
C TYR A 52 8.35 13.51 -1.51
N ALA A 53 8.80 14.18 -2.56
CA ALA A 53 9.84 13.69 -3.47
C ALA A 53 11.18 13.40 -2.76
N GLN A 54 11.40 14.00 -1.59
CA GLN A 54 12.63 13.82 -0.80
C GLN A 54 12.56 12.68 0.22
N ILE A 55 11.40 12.00 0.35
CA ILE A 55 11.28 10.90 1.31
C ILE A 55 12.18 9.74 0.89
N PRO A 56 13.06 9.23 1.78
CA PRO A 56 13.94 8.11 1.47
C PRO A 56 13.17 6.87 1.01
N TRP A 57 13.66 6.25 -0.06
CA TRP A 57 13.17 4.96 -0.51
C TRP A 57 13.53 3.87 0.51
N HIS A 58 12.54 3.15 0.99
CA HIS A 58 12.75 2.05 1.93
C HIS A 58 12.89 0.72 1.16
N MET A 59 13.93 -0.04 1.49
CA MET A 59 14.04 -1.42 1.02
C MET A 59 12.94 -2.28 1.68
N PRO A 60 12.38 -3.28 0.96
CA PRO A 60 11.45 -4.23 1.57
C PRO A 60 12.06 -4.90 2.80
N SER A 61 11.30 -4.92 3.89
CA SER A 61 11.73 -5.50 5.16
C SER A 61 10.55 -6.17 5.85
N ARG A 62 10.84 -7.00 6.86
CA ARG A 62 9.82 -7.60 7.73
C ARG A 62 9.05 -6.58 8.57
N LYS A 63 9.64 -5.41 8.80
CA LYS A 63 9.11 -4.37 9.68
C LYS A 63 8.43 -3.27 8.86
N LEU A 64 7.15 -3.09 9.13
CA LEU A 64 6.28 -2.14 8.47
C LEU A 64 6.04 -0.92 9.36
N HIS A 65 6.18 0.26 8.78
CA HIS A 65 5.73 1.52 9.37
C HIS A 65 4.30 1.80 8.90
N VAL A 66 3.35 1.86 9.82
CA VAL A 66 1.94 2.07 9.52
C VAL A 66 1.49 3.40 10.11
N VAL A 67 0.82 4.21 9.29
CA VAL A 67 0.27 5.53 9.64
C VAL A 67 -1.13 5.68 9.03
N GLY A 68 -1.88 6.66 9.52
CA GLY A 68 -3.20 7.00 8.97
C GLY A 68 -4.37 6.19 9.53
N PHE A 69 -4.17 5.47 10.64
CA PHE A 69 -5.24 4.78 11.36
C PHE A 69 -5.84 5.65 12.48
N ASP A 70 -7.06 5.33 12.92
CA ASP A 70 -7.67 5.96 14.10
C ASP A 70 -6.99 5.48 15.38
N ASN A 71 -6.18 6.36 15.98
CA ASN A 71 -5.45 6.07 17.21
C ASN A 71 -6.26 6.33 18.48
N THR A 72 -7.47 6.88 18.38
CA THR A 72 -8.37 7.08 19.53
C THR A 72 -9.08 5.79 19.91
N ASN A 73 -9.13 4.82 18.98
CA ASN A 73 -9.73 3.52 19.21
C ASN A 73 -8.89 2.69 20.19
N PRO A 74 -9.42 2.31 21.37
CA PRO A 74 -8.68 1.55 22.38
C PRO A 74 -8.28 0.14 21.90
N ASN A 75 -9.00 -0.40 20.91
CA ASN A 75 -8.75 -1.73 20.36
C ASN A 75 -7.81 -1.70 19.15
N ILE A 76 -7.22 -0.55 18.81
CA ILE A 76 -6.43 -0.37 17.58
C ILE A 76 -5.29 -1.39 17.45
N LYS A 77 -4.61 -1.73 18.55
CA LYS A 77 -3.54 -2.73 18.54
C LYS A 77 -4.06 -4.10 18.10
N SER A 78 -5.21 -4.53 18.62
CA SER A 78 -5.83 -5.82 18.26
C SER A 78 -6.32 -5.81 16.82
N ILE A 79 -6.89 -4.69 16.38
CA ILE A 79 -7.36 -4.49 15.00
C ILE A 79 -6.18 -4.60 14.02
N LEU A 80 -5.08 -3.90 14.28
CA LEU A 80 -3.87 -3.98 13.45
C LEU A 80 -3.29 -5.40 13.45
N PHE A 81 -3.24 -6.07 14.61
CA PHE A 81 -2.78 -7.44 14.68
C PHE A 81 -3.63 -8.38 13.81
N GLN A 82 -4.96 -8.29 13.91
CA GLN A 82 -5.88 -9.13 13.13
C GLN A 82 -5.80 -8.82 11.63
N LEU A 83 -5.78 -7.54 11.26
CA LEU A 83 -5.72 -7.10 9.86
C LEU A 83 -4.48 -7.65 9.15
N PHE A 84 -3.31 -7.48 9.76
CA PHE A 84 -2.07 -7.99 9.19
C PHE A 84 -1.97 -9.51 9.30
N GLY A 85 -2.57 -10.09 10.35
CA GLY A 85 -2.73 -11.53 10.54
C GLY A 85 -3.46 -12.25 9.39
N ASN A 86 -4.38 -11.55 8.71
CA ASN A 86 -5.09 -12.10 7.55
C ASN A 86 -4.20 -12.31 6.31
N VAL A 87 -3.05 -11.62 6.25
CA VAL A 87 -2.14 -11.64 5.07
C VAL A 87 -0.83 -12.38 5.38
N GLY A 88 -0.58 -12.68 6.65
CA GLY A 88 0.48 -13.58 7.10
C GLY A 88 0.72 -13.46 8.60
N LYS A 89 1.65 -14.26 9.12
CA LYS A 89 1.91 -14.30 10.56
C LYS A 89 2.55 -13.00 11.05
N VAL A 90 1.91 -12.40 12.05
CA VAL A 90 2.42 -11.22 12.77
C VAL A 90 3.22 -11.68 13.98
N GLU A 91 4.46 -11.20 14.10
CA GLU A 91 5.32 -11.48 15.25
C GLU A 91 5.15 -10.43 16.35
N SER A 92 5.06 -9.15 15.98
CA SER A 92 4.91 -8.07 16.96
C SER A 92 4.14 -6.88 16.40
N VAL A 93 3.41 -6.19 17.29
CA VAL A 93 2.73 -4.92 17.02
C VAL A 93 3.05 -3.93 18.13
N CYS A 94 3.62 -2.79 17.77
CA CYS A 94 3.94 -1.70 18.68
C CYS A 94 3.27 -0.42 18.19
N VAL A 95 2.32 0.11 18.96
CA VAL A 95 1.60 1.35 18.63
C VAL A 95 2.27 2.52 19.36
N LEU A 96 2.60 3.57 18.63
CA LEU A 96 3.15 4.82 19.16
C LEU A 96 2.34 6.00 18.65
N LYS A 97 1.51 6.59 19.52
CA LYS A 97 0.67 7.76 19.20
C LYS A 97 -0.13 7.56 17.90
N ASN A 98 0.31 8.13 16.79
CA ASN A 98 -0.34 8.14 15.47
C ASN A 98 0.32 7.20 14.45
N MET A 99 1.27 6.38 14.89
CA MET A 99 1.99 5.41 14.05
C MET A 99 2.09 4.05 14.74
N ALA A 100 2.36 3.02 13.96
CA ALA A 100 2.59 1.67 14.47
C ALA A 100 3.73 0.99 13.72
N TRP A 101 4.48 0.18 14.45
CA TRP A 101 5.42 -0.79 13.90
C TRP A 101 4.79 -2.16 13.92
N ILE A 102 4.76 -2.82 12.77
CA ILE A 102 4.27 -4.19 12.62
C ILE A 102 5.40 -5.04 12.09
N GLU A 103 5.71 -6.12 12.78
CA GLU A 103 6.73 -7.08 12.37
C GLU A 103 6.06 -8.34 11.88
N MET A 104 6.30 -8.68 10.61
CA MET A 104 5.82 -9.88 9.96
C MET A 104 6.89 -10.98 10.03
N GLU A 105 6.50 -12.24 9.90
CA GLU A 105 7.42 -13.38 9.91
C GLU A 105 8.47 -13.35 8.79
N SER A 106 8.16 -12.74 7.66
CA SER A 106 9.03 -12.72 6.47
C SER A 106 8.88 -11.44 5.66
N VAL A 107 9.90 -11.11 4.86
CA VAL A 107 9.87 -9.97 3.93
C VAL A 107 8.75 -10.15 2.90
N GLU A 108 8.51 -11.39 2.48
CA GLU A 108 7.42 -11.73 1.56
C GLU A 108 6.06 -11.41 2.18
N SER A 109 5.82 -11.84 3.43
CA SER A 109 4.58 -11.57 4.14
C SER A 109 4.34 -10.07 4.30
N ALA A 110 5.39 -9.31 4.65
CA ALA A 110 5.32 -7.85 4.70
C ALA A 110 5.03 -7.22 3.33
N THR A 111 5.62 -7.74 2.26
CA THR A 111 5.37 -7.28 0.89
C THR A 111 3.93 -7.56 0.45
N ASN A 112 3.42 -8.75 0.74
CA ASN A 112 2.03 -9.13 0.49
C ASN A 112 1.05 -8.25 1.30
N ALA A 113 1.38 -7.96 2.56
CA ALA A 113 0.58 -7.09 3.43
C ALA A 113 0.46 -5.67 2.87
N ILE A 114 1.57 -5.04 2.44
CA ILE A 114 1.53 -3.72 1.80
C ILE A 114 0.63 -3.75 0.56
N ALA A 115 0.83 -4.72 -0.33
CA ALA A 115 0.07 -4.80 -1.58
C ALA A 115 -1.44 -4.99 -1.40
N THR A 116 -1.85 -5.57 -0.26
CA THR A 116 -3.25 -5.92 0.01
C THR A 116 -3.96 -4.88 0.89
N ILE A 117 -3.25 -4.32 1.88
CA ILE A 117 -3.83 -3.48 2.92
C ILE A 117 -3.61 -1.99 2.66
N HIS A 118 -2.59 -1.61 1.87
CA HIS A 118 -2.33 -0.19 1.65
C HIS A 118 -3.54 0.50 1.00
N ASN A 119 -3.94 1.64 1.57
CA ASN A 119 -5.06 2.45 1.14
C ASN A 119 -6.46 1.79 1.31
N THR A 120 -6.60 0.79 2.17
CA THR A 120 -7.93 0.28 2.55
C THR A 120 -8.61 1.21 3.56
N SER A 121 -9.90 1.51 3.33
CA SER A 121 -10.71 2.40 4.18
C SER A 121 -11.11 1.80 5.53
N LEU A 122 -10.88 0.50 5.73
CA LEU A 122 -11.41 -0.27 6.86
C LEU A 122 -11.05 0.31 8.24
N TYR A 123 -9.90 1.00 8.35
CA TYR A 123 -9.41 1.51 9.64
C TYR A 123 -8.68 2.86 9.53
N THR A 124 -8.82 3.54 8.38
CA THR A 124 -8.26 4.88 8.19
C THR A 124 -9.03 5.89 9.00
N LEU A 125 -8.35 6.95 9.46
CA LEU A 125 -9.03 8.18 9.86
C LEU A 125 -9.94 8.59 8.69
N VAL A 126 -11.25 8.54 8.90
CA VAL A 126 -12.20 9.15 7.96
C VAL A 126 -11.82 10.63 7.96
N ARG A 127 -11.13 11.10 6.93
CA ARG A 127 -11.19 12.51 6.60
C ARG A 127 -12.65 12.75 6.24
N ALA A 128 -13.44 13.20 7.21
CA ALA A 128 -14.71 13.81 6.92
C ALA A 128 -14.43 14.85 5.82
N LYS A 129 -15.07 14.71 4.67
CA LYS A 129 -15.19 15.82 3.74
C LYS A 129 -15.99 16.88 4.48
N GLU A 130 -15.32 17.83 5.11
CA GLU A 130 -15.86 19.18 5.23
C GLU A 130 -15.70 19.84 3.84
N SER A 131 -16.75 20.55 3.44
CA SER A 131 -17.08 21.13 2.11
C SER A 131 -17.56 20.12 1.06
N ASP A 132 -18.79 20.21 0.54
CA ASP A 132 -19.35 21.42 -0.06
C ASP A 132 -20.75 21.79 0.47
N GLU A 133 -20.83 22.86 1.26
CA GLU A 133 -21.95 23.81 1.21
C GLU A 133 -21.58 24.85 0.14
N VAL A 134 -22.25 24.80 -1.01
CA VAL A 134 -22.75 25.96 -1.79
C VAL A 134 -24.05 25.54 -2.45
#